data_AF-A0A7D4ALD7-F1
#
_entry.id   AF-A0A7D4ALD7-F1
#
_cell.length_a   1.000
_cell.length_b   1.000
_cell.length_c   1.000
_cell.angle_alpha   90.00
_cell.angle_beta   90.00
_cell.angle_gamma   90.00
#
_symmetry.space_group_name_H-M   'P 1'
#
loop_
_entity.id
_entity.type
_entity.pdbx_description
1 polymer ?
#
loop_
_entity_poly.entity_id
_entity_poly.type
_entity_poly.pdbx_seq_one_letter_code
_entity_poly.pdbx_strand_id
1 'polypeptide(L)' 'MTETAPAGPGTDGATAEVAAMLARCGLPAGPYELAYLAAEYPYLKAGIDMLYAVDAAKDADPALRFRADVPAAH' A
#
# COMPACT_ATOMS: atom_id res chain seq x y z
N MET A 1 -0.40 19.20 39.02
CA MET A 1 0.41 18.38 38.10
C MET A 1 -0.55 17.67 37.18
N THR A 2 -0.88 18.27 36.05
CA THR A 2 -1.69 17.66 35.00
C THR A 2 -0.75 17.34 33.85
N GLU A 3 -0.35 16.08 33.77
CA GLU A 3 0.44 15.56 32.66
C GLU A 3 -0.50 15.35 31.49
N THR A 4 -0.50 16.29 30.53
CA THR A 4 -1.11 16.08 29.23
C THR A 4 -0.22 15.10 28.47
N ALA A 5 -0.68 13.85 28.34
CA ALA A 5 -0.03 12.86 27.49
C ALA A 5 0.04 13.40 26.05
N PRO A 6 1.16 13.21 25.32
CA PRO A 6 1.27 13.67 23.96
C PRO A 6 0.31 12.86 23.08
N ALA A 7 -0.56 13.55 22.32
CA ALA A 7 -1.24 12.93 21.21
C ALA A 7 -0.17 12.35 20.27
N GLY A 8 -0.16 11.02 20.11
CA GLY A 8 0.75 10.34 19.20
C GLY A 8 0.59 10.89 17.77
N PRO A 9 1.65 10.89 16.96
CA PRO A 9 1.62 11.56 15.66
C PRO A 9 0.67 10.83 14.70
N GLY A 10 -0.42 11.51 14.29
CA GLY A 10 -1.11 11.28 13.02
C GLY A 10 -1.87 9.97 12.78
N THR A 11 -2.04 9.11 13.80
CA THR A 11 -2.63 7.76 13.64
C THR A 11 -4.04 7.77 13.04
N ASP A 12 -4.88 8.72 13.45
CA ASP A 12 -6.31 8.68 13.14
C ASP A 12 -6.60 8.91 11.65
N GLY A 13 -5.79 9.75 10.98
CA GLY A 13 -5.90 10.02 9.55
C GLY A 13 -5.43 8.86 8.68
N ALA A 14 -4.28 8.27 9.01
CA ALA A 14 -3.72 7.14 8.25
C ALA A 14 -4.58 5.88 8.38
N THR A 15 -5.10 5.61 9.59
CA THR A 15 -6.04 4.50 9.82
C THR A 15 -7.34 4.70 9.03
N ALA A 16 -7.86 5.92 8.94
CA ALA A 16 -9.05 6.22 8.14
C ALA A 16 -8.83 6.02 6.64
N GLU A 17 -7.68 6.41 6.11
CA GLU A 17 -7.33 6.22 4.70
C GLU A 17 -7.21 4.73 4.34
N VAL A 18 -6.51 3.95 5.16
CA VAL A 18 -6.39 2.50 5.00
C VAL A 18 -7.75 1.82 5.09
N ALA A 19 -8.59 2.21 6.06
CA ALA A 19 -9.95 1.68 6.21
C ALA A 19 -10.81 1.98 4.97
N ALA A 20 -10.74 3.20 4.43
CA ALA A 20 -11.47 3.56 3.21
C ALA A 20 -11.00 2.75 1.99
N MET A 21 -9.70 2.50 1.87
CA MET A 21 -9.15 1.67 0.79
C MET A 21 -9.64 0.22 0.90
N LEU A 22 -9.55 -0.38 2.09
CA LEU A 22 -9.99 -1.76 2.31
C LEU A 22 -11.50 -1.92 2.12
N ALA A 23 -12.30 -0.94 2.55
CA ALA A 23 -13.74 -0.93 2.33
C ALA A 23 -14.10 -0.93 0.83
N ARG A 24 -13.39 -0.18 -0.02
CA ARG A 24 -13.58 -0.19 -1.48
C ARG A 24 -13.24 -1.54 -2.11
N CYS A 25 -12.35 -2.30 -1.49
CA CYS A 25 -12.00 -3.65 -1.91
C CYS A 25 -12.92 -4.74 -1.32
N GLY A 26 -13.91 -4.36 -0.48
CA GLY A 26 -14.76 -5.32 0.22
C GLY A 26 -14.03 -6.14 1.28
N LEU A 27 -12.90 -5.63 1.79
CA LEU A 27 -12.08 -6.29 2.80
C LEU A 27 -12.35 -5.69 4.18
N PRO A 28 -13.04 -6.41 5.08
CA PRO A 28 -13.19 -5.95 6.46
C PRO A 28 -11.87 -6.16 7.22
N ALA A 29 -11.44 -5.16 7.98
CA ALA A 29 -10.26 -5.24 8.84
C ALA A 29 -10.59 -4.82 10.27
N GLY A 30 -9.98 -5.50 11.24
CA GLY A 30 -10.12 -5.18 12.65
C GLY A 30 -9.29 -3.94 13.06
N PRO A 31 -9.52 -3.35 14.24
CA PRO A 31 -8.81 -2.14 14.67
C PRO A 31 -7.30 -2.34 14.80
N TYR A 32 -6.85 -3.51 15.27
CA TYR A 32 -5.42 -3.84 15.37
C TYR A 32 -4.77 -3.97 13.98
N GLU A 33 -5.46 -4.62 13.05
CA GLU A 33 -5.00 -4.79 11.67
C GLU A 33 -4.91 -3.44 10.95
N LEU A 34 -5.90 -2.56 11.13
CA LEU A 34 -5.87 -1.20 10.59
C LEU A 34 -4.71 -0.38 11.16
N ALA A 35 -4.43 -0.49 12.46
CA ALA A 35 -3.29 0.20 13.08
C ALA A 35 -1.95 -0.30 12.53
N TYR A 36 -1.82 -1.63 12.38
CA TYR A 36 -0.62 -2.25 11.80
C TYR A 36 -0.42 -1.83 10.34
N LEU A 37 -1.45 -1.94 9.50
CA LEU A 37 -1.39 -1.57 8.09
C LEU A 37 -1.13 -0.07 7.90
N ALA A 38 -1.72 0.80 8.74
CA ALA A 38 -1.46 2.24 8.71
C ALA A 38 -0.01 2.57 9.08
N ALA A 39 0.61 1.83 9.99
CA ALA A 39 2.01 2.00 10.35
C ALA A 39 2.96 1.54 9.24
N GLU A 40 2.61 0.46 8.53
CA GLU A 40 3.42 -0.12 7.44
C GLU A 40 3.26 0.61 6.09
N TYR A 41 2.06 1.15 5.82
CA TYR A 41 1.70 1.73 4.53
C TYR A 41 2.69 2.77 3.99
N PRO A 42 3.25 3.70 4.79
CA PRO A 42 4.23 4.67 4.30
C PRO A 42 5.50 4.02 3.73
N TYR A 43 5.99 2.92 4.31
CA TYR A 43 7.18 2.22 3.83
C TYR A 43 6.91 1.48 2.53
N LEU A 44 5.76 0.81 2.45
CA LEU A 44 5.27 0.18 1.22
C LEU A 44 5.13 1.22 0.09
N LYS A 45 4.51 2.37 0.39
CA LYS A 45 4.35 3.45 -0.57
C LYS A 45 5.70 3.98 -1.05
N ALA A 46 6.65 4.22 -0.15
CA ALA A 46 7.99 4.67 -0.50
C ALA A 46 8.71 3.67 -1.42
N GLY A 47 8.59 2.37 -1.13
CA GLY A 47 9.13 1.32 -2.00
C GLY A 47 8.52 1.33 -3.40
N ILE A 48 7.20 1.50 -3.51
CA ILE A 48 6.51 1.63 -4.79
C ILE A 48 6.97 2.90 -5.53
N ASP A 49 7.04 4.04 -4.86
CA ASP A 49 7.49 5.30 -5.45
C ASP A 49 8.92 5.17 -6.00
N MET A 50 9.81 4.44 -5.32
CA MET A 50 11.17 4.15 -5.82
C MET A 50 11.17 3.32 -7.11
N LEU A 51 10.25 2.36 -7.26
CA LEU A 51 10.13 1.58 -8.50
C LEU A 51 9.76 2.46 -9.69
N TYR A 52 8.95 3.50 -9.48
CA TYR A 52 8.54 4.45 -10.52
C TYR A 52 9.50 5.62 -10.72
N ALA A 53 10.45 5.84 -9.80
CA ALA A 53 11.49 6.85 -9.96
C ALA A 53 12.49 6.52 -11.09
N VAL A 54 12.53 5.26 -11.54
CA VAL A 54 13.37 4.82 -12.66
C VAL A 54 12.59 4.96 -13.96
N ASP A 55 12.96 5.91 -14.81
CA ASP A 55 12.31 6.16 -16.11
C ASP A 55 12.27 4.94 -17.04
N ALA A 56 13.18 3.99 -16.90
CA ALA A 56 13.13 2.75 -17.68
C ALA A 56 12.15 1.70 -17.09
N ALA A 57 11.78 1.81 -15.81
CA ALA A 57 10.89 0.87 -15.14
C ALA A 57 9.40 1.13 -15.44
N LYS A 58 9.02 2.38 -15.72
CA LYS A 58 7.65 2.74 -16.15
C LYS A 58 7.25 2.10 -17.49
N ASP A 59 8.22 1.91 -18.39
CA ASP A 59 8.03 1.41 -19.75
C ASP A 59 8.53 -0.04 -19.92
N ALA A 60 9.05 -0.64 -18.85
CA ALA A 60 9.47 -2.04 -18.87
C ALA A 60 8.28 -2.92 -19.28
N ASP A 61 8.53 -3.85 -20.22
CA ASP A 61 7.55 -4.87 -20.59
C ASP A 61 7.05 -5.54 -19.30
N PRO A 62 5.74 -5.43 -18.96
CA PRO A 62 5.20 -6.10 -17.80
C PRO A 62 5.64 -7.56 -17.84
N ALA A 63 6.24 -8.05 -16.75
CA ALA A 63 6.88 -9.37 -16.71
C ALA A 63 5.93 -10.51 -17.13
N LEU A 64 4.61 -10.27 -17.09
CA LEU A 64 3.57 -11.18 -17.51
C LEU A 64 2.64 -10.51 -18.53
N ARG A 65 3.12 -10.30 -19.76
CA ARG A 65 2.20 -10.08 -20.89
C ARG A 65 1.60 -11.41 -21.34
N PHE A 66 0.27 -11.45 -21.44
CA PHE A 66 -0.40 -12.45 -22.25
C PHE A 66 0.03 -12.23 -23.71
N ARG A 67 0.74 -13.21 -24.28
CA ARG A 67 1.14 -13.20 -25.69
C ARG A 67 0.31 -14.27 -26.40
N ALA A 68 -0.73 -13.83 -27.10
CA ALA A 68 -1.67 -14.71 -27.79
C ALA A 68 -0.98 -15.61 -28.84
N ASP A 69 0.14 -15.14 -29.40
CA ASP A 69 0.86 -15.81 -30.50
C ASP A 69 2.02 -16.71 -30.03
N VAL A 70 2.22 -16.87 -28.72
CA VAL A 70 3.23 -17.80 -28.20
C VAL A 70 2.58 -19.18 -28.07
N PRO A 71 2.92 -20.18 -28.91
CA PRO A 71 2.42 -21.54 -28.71
C PRO A 71 2.84 -22.03 -27.32
N ALA A 72 1.95 -22.72 -26.63
CA ALA A 72 2.24 -23.30 -25.31
C ALA A 72 3.54 -24.10 -25.41
N ALA A 73 4.52 -23.76 -24.57
CA ALA A 73 5.78 -24.49 -24.53
C ALA A 73 5.47 -25.95 -24.17
N HIS A 74 5.76 -26.86 -25.11
CA HIS A 74 5.75 -28.30 -24.90
C HIS A 74 7.05 -28.76 -24.26
#